data_AF-A0A9E4LTC3-F1
#
_entry.id   AF-A0A9E4LTC3-F1
#
_cell.length_a   1.000
_cell.length_b   1.000
_cell.length_c   1.000
_cell.angle_alpha   90.00
_cell.angle_beta   90.00
_cell.angle_gamma   90.00
#
_symmetry.space_group_name_H-M   'P 1'
#
loop_
_entity.id
_entity.type
_entity.pdbx_description
1 polymer ?
#
loop_
_entity_poly.entity_id
_entity_poly.type
_entity_poly.pdbx_seq_one_letter_code
_entity_poly.pdbx_strand_id
1 'polypeptide(L)'
;NNDQELDPVTSELAWNGAPVVAGDTVIVGAASRPGGTPPSRRNAKGYVRGFDARTGERRWIFHTIPQPGEFGHDTWEDGSWEYTGNTGVWTQMTVDAELGIAYLPVEIPTGDYYGGHRPGDNLFAESLVAVDVETGERLWHFQFVHHPVWDYD
;
A
#
# COMPACT_ATOMS: atom_id res chain seq x y z
N ASN A 1 -4.44 -9.68 -11.77
CA ASN A 1 -5.45 -8.80 -11.16
C ASN A 1 -5.96 -9.46 -9.87
N ASN A 2 -5.05 -9.72 -8.91
CA ASN A 2 -5.32 -10.52 -7.71
C ASN A 2 -5.66 -9.58 -6.55
N ASP A 3 -6.89 -9.07 -6.58
CA ASP A 3 -7.40 -8.22 -5.51
C ASP A 3 -7.80 -9.06 -4.30
N GLN A 4 -7.88 -8.43 -3.13
CA GLN A 4 -8.33 -9.07 -1.91
C GLN A 4 -9.87 -9.20 -1.90
N GLU A 5 -10.37 -10.33 -1.44
CA GLU A 5 -11.79 -10.47 -1.12
C GLU A 5 -12.07 -9.77 0.21
N LEU A 6 -12.93 -8.75 0.18
CA LEU A 6 -13.34 -8.00 1.36
C LEU A 6 -14.81 -8.22 1.63
N ASP A 7 -15.12 -8.56 2.88
CA ASP A 7 -16.49 -8.53 3.38
C ASP A 7 -16.99 -7.07 3.44
N PRO A 8 -18.10 -6.72 2.77
CA PRO A 8 -18.56 -5.34 2.65
C PRO A 8 -19.13 -4.75 3.94
N VAL A 9 -19.34 -5.56 4.99
CA VAL A 9 -19.91 -5.14 6.26
C VAL A 9 -18.82 -4.99 7.34
N THR A 10 -17.82 -5.87 7.32
CA THR A 10 -16.86 -6.03 8.41
C THR A 10 -15.43 -5.67 8.03
N SER A 11 -15.09 -5.60 6.74
CA SER A 11 -13.76 -5.15 6.32
C SER A 11 -13.61 -3.64 6.52
N GLU A 12 -12.46 -3.23 7.02
CA GLU A 12 -12.17 -1.84 7.34
C GLU A 12 -11.13 -1.31 6.35
N LEU A 13 -11.60 -0.59 5.34
CA LEU A 13 -10.78 0.11 4.35
C LEU A 13 -11.44 1.45 4.06
N ALA A 14 -10.69 2.53 4.14
CA ALA A 14 -11.17 3.87 3.89
C ALA A 14 -10.30 4.57 2.84
N TRP A 15 -10.76 5.74 2.40
CA TRP A 15 -9.96 6.69 1.65
C TRP A 15 -10.35 8.11 2.11
N ASN A 16 -9.43 8.78 2.79
CA ASN A 16 -9.61 10.16 3.27
C ASN A 16 -8.68 11.17 2.55
N GLY A 17 -7.83 10.69 1.64
CA GLY A 17 -6.98 11.53 0.81
C GLY A 17 -7.71 12.12 -0.40
N ALA A 18 -7.07 13.10 -1.06
CA ALA A 18 -7.50 13.54 -2.39
C ALA A 18 -6.91 12.58 -3.43
N PRO A 19 -7.71 12.00 -4.35
CA PRO A 19 -7.15 11.21 -5.44
C PRO A 19 -6.26 12.09 -6.31
N VAL A 20 -5.20 11.50 -6.88
CA VAL A 20 -4.32 12.20 -7.82
C VAL A 20 -4.72 11.84 -9.23
N VAL A 21 -4.87 12.85 -10.09
CA VAL A 21 -5.15 12.66 -11.51
C VAL A 21 -3.92 13.10 -12.31
N ALA A 22 -3.37 12.20 -13.11
CA ALA A 22 -2.24 12.45 -13.99
C ALA A 22 -2.50 11.83 -15.36
N GLY A 23 -2.55 12.67 -16.39
CA GLY A 23 -2.98 12.23 -17.72
C GLY A 23 -4.41 11.67 -17.68
N ASP A 24 -4.59 10.45 -18.19
CA ASP A 24 -5.86 9.72 -18.14
C ASP A 24 -5.91 8.70 -16.97
N THR A 25 -4.99 8.78 -16.00
CA THR A 25 -4.95 7.89 -14.83
C THR A 25 -5.35 8.61 -13.54
N VAL A 26 -6.32 8.04 -12.81
CA VAL A 26 -6.69 8.41 -11.44
C VAL A 26 -6.05 7.43 -10.47
N ILE A 27 -5.21 7.92 -9.57
CA ILE A 27 -4.51 7.13 -8.57
C ILE A 27 -5.21 7.30 -7.22
N VAL A 28 -5.56 6.17 -6.62
CA VAL A 28 -6.25 6.09 -5.32
C VAL A 28 -5.46 5.20 -4.38
N GLY A 29 -5.16 5.74 -3.20
CA GLY A 29 -4.52 5.01 -2.12
C GLY A 29 -5.54 4.28 -1.24
N ALA A 30 -5.18 4.08 0.01
CA ALA A 30 -5.99 3.42 1.00
C ALA A 30 -5.59 3.90 2.39
N ALA A 31 -6.57 4.00 3.27
CA ALA A 31 -6.39 4.33 4.67
C ALA A 31 -6.95 3.21 5.54
N SER A 32 -6.25 2.95 6.63
CA SER A 32 -6.56 1.90 7.59
C SER A 32 -6.79 2.52 8.97
N ARG A 33 -7.31 1.74 9.92
CA ARG A 33 -7.35 2.22 11.31
C ARG A 33 -5.94 2.28 11.90
N PRO A 34 -5.60 3.37 12.62
CA PRO A 34 -4.26 3.56 13.17
C PRO A 34 -4.07 2.89 14.54
N GLY A 35 -2.84 2.87 14.99
CA GLY A 35 -2.37 2.45 16.30
C GLY A 35 -2.70 0.99 16.64
N GLY A 36 -3.11 0.79 17.90
CA GLY A 36 -3.61 -0.50 18.39
C GLY A 36 -5.09 -0.77 18.11
N THR A 37 -5.72 0.01 17.22
CA THR A 37 -7.17 -0.09 16.96
C THR A 37 -7.58 -1.35 16.19
N PRO A 38 -6.80 -1.86 15.20
CA PRO A 38 -7.13 -3.12 14.55
C PRO A 38 -7.29 -4.25 15.59
N PRO A 39 -8.43 -4.96 15.59
CA PRO A 39 -8.76 -5.93 16.65
C PRO A 39 -7.91 -7.21 16.57
N SER A 40 -7.14 -7.38 15.50
CA SER A 40 -6.30 -8.55 15.27
C SER A 40 -5.11 -8.21 14.38
N ARG A 41 -4.13 -9.13 14.29
CA ARG A 41 -3.03 -9.07 13.32
C ARG A 41 -3.48 -9.11 11.86
N ARG A 42 -4.72 -9.55 11.60
CA ARG A 42 -5.31 -9.61 10.26
C ARG A 42 -6.02 -8.30 9.95
N ASN A 43 -5.71 -7.71 8.80
CA ASN A 43 -6.46 -6.55 8.29
C ASN A 43 -6.49 -6.52 6.76
N ALA A 44 -7.33 -5.63 6.20
CA ALA A 44 -7.34 -5.33 4.78
C ALA A 44 -6.03 -4.67 4.34
N LYS A 45 -5.57 -5.00 3.13
CA LYS A 45 -4.35 -4.48 2.54
C LYS A 45 -4.55 -3.12 1.89
N GLY A 46 -3.62 -2.21 2.11
CA GLY A 46 -3.62 -0.84 1.60
C GLY A 46 -3.11 -0.70 0.17
N TYR A 47 -3.49 -1.61 -0.74
CA TYR A 47 -3.02 -1.57 -2.12
C TYR A 47 -3.42 -0.27 -2.83
N VAL A 48 -2.48 0.29 -3.59
CA VAL A 48 -2.70 1.48 -4.41
C VAL A 48 -3.19 1.06 -5.79
N ARG A 49 -4.17 1.77 -6.35
CA ARG A 49 -4.79 1.43 -7.63
C ARG A 49 -4.79 2.62 -8.58
N GLY A 50 -4.56 2.33 -9.87
CA GLY A 50 -4.75 3.26 -10.96
C GLY A 50 -5.99 2.90 -11.77
N PHE A 51 -6.80 3.91 -12.08
CA PHE A 51 -8.03 3.78 -12.85
C PHE A 51 -8.00 4.69 -14.06
N ASP A 52 -8.66 4.27 -15.14
CA ASP A 52 -8.92 5.14 -16.27
C ASP A 52 -9.87 6.28 -15.85
N ALA A 53 -9.46 7.52 -16.10
CA ALA A 53 -10.21 8.71 -15.69
C ALA A 53 -11.55 8.89 -16.40
N ARG A 54 -11.76 8.22 -17.53
CA ARG A 54 -12.96 8.36 -18.37
C ARG A 54 -13.94 7.21 -18.15
N THR A 55 -13.43 5.99 -17.98
CA THR A 55 -14.25 4.78 -17.85
C THR A 55 -14.38 4.30 -16.42
N GLY A 56 -13.45 4.66 -15.54
CA GLY A 56 -13.34 4.12 -14.18
C GLY A 56 -12.82 2.68 -14.14
N GLU A 57 -12.39 2.11 -15.28
CA GLU A 57 -11.82 0.76 -15.32
C GLU A 57 -10.46 0.75 -14.62
N ARG A 58 -10.21 -0.27 -13.79
CA ARG A 58 -8.90 -0.42 -13.13
C ARG A 58 -7.84 -0.78 -14.16
N ARG A 59 -6.84 0.08 -14.30
CA ARG A 59 -5.67 -0.13 -15.18
C ARG A 59 -4.62 -1.00 -14.49
N TRP A 60 -4.32 -0.70 -13.23
CA TRP A 60 -3.28 -1.38 -12.48
C TRP A 60 -3.55 -1.40 -10.98
N ILE A 61 -2.80 -2.26 -10.29
CA ILE A 61 -2.74 -2.36 -8.84
C ILE A 61 -1.28 -2.53 -8.42
N PHE A 62 -0.86 -1.74 -7.44
CA PHE A 62 0.44 -1.89 -6.80
C PHE A 62 0.24 -2.54 -5.44
N HIS A 63 0.82 -3.74 -5.26
CA HIS A 63 0.79 -4.46 -3.99
C HIS A 63 1.86 -3.93 -3.05
N THR A 64 1.47 -3.03 -2.15
CA THR A 64 2.35 -2.48 -1.11
C THR A 64 2.81 -3.52 -0.10
N ILE A 65 2.01 -4.57 0.09
CA ILE A 65 2.43 -5.86 0.68
C ILE A 65 2.59 -6.86 -0.48
N PRO A 66 3.82 -7.21 -0.89
CA PRO A 66 4.05 -8.04 -2.07
C PRO A 66 3.46 -9.44 -1.94
N GLN A 67 2.98 -9.98 -3.05
CA GLN A 67 2.50 -11.36 -3.18
C GLN A 67 3.65 -12.34 -3.50
N PRO A 68 3.45 -13.66 -3.38
CA PRO A 68 4.45 -14.65 -3.78
C PRO A 68 4.94 -14.43 -5.22
N GLY A 69 6.25 -14.27 -5.37
CA GLY A 69 6.89 -13.99 -6.66
C GLY A 69 7.08 -12.50 -6.98
N GLU A 70 6.55 -11.59 -6.17
CA GLU A 70 6.78 -10.16 -6.29
C GLU A 70 8.00 -9.70 -5.49
N PHE A 71 8.62 -8.61 -5.93
CA PHE A 71 9.80 -8.04 -5.26
C PHE A 71 9.47 -7.62 -3.83
N GLY A 72 10.30 -8.04 -2.86
CA GLY A 72 10.14 -7.71 -1.44
C GLY A 72 9.31 -8.72 -0.65
N HIS A 73 8.70 -9.71 -1.31
CA HIS A 73 7.91 -10.77 -0.66
C HIS A 73 8.72 -11.55 0.39
N ASP A 74 10.01 -11.78 0.11
CA ASP A 74 10.95 -12.48 0.98
C ASP A 74 11.24 -11.74 2.30
N THR A 75 10.91 -10.45 2.38
CA THR A 75 11.03 -9.65 3.63
C THR A 75 9.86 -9.83 4.59
N TRP A 76 8.85 -10.61 4.22
CA TRP A 76 7.70 -10.96 5.05
C TRP A 76 7.84 -12.38 5.55
N GLU A 77 8.58 -12.54 6.63
CA GLU A 77 8.90 -13.85 7.20
C GLU A 77 7.66 -14.53 7.79
N ASP A 78 7.75 -15.84 7.99
CA ASP A 78 6.68 -16.70 8.57
C ASP A 78 5.32 -16.59 7.87
N GLY A 79 5.30 -16.22 6.59
CA GLY A 79 4.07 -16.03 5.83
C GLY A 79 3.25 -14.83 6.31
N SER A 80 3.89 -13.86 6.99
CA SER A 80 3.21 -12.73 7.61
C SER A 80 2.47 -11.81 6.64
N TRP A 81 2.89 -11.82 5.37
CA TRP A 81 2.20 -11.14 4.28
C TRP A 81 0.76 -11.65 4.09
N GLU A 82 0.40 -12.88 4.46
CA GLU A 82 -0.94 -13.45 4.15
C GLU A 82 -2.08 -12.84 4.96
N TYR A 83 -1.78 -12.32 6.16
CA TYR A 83 -2.77 -11.74 7.06
C TYR A 83 -2.55 -10.27 7.32
N THR A 84 -1.29 -9.80 7.27
CA THR A 84 -1.01 -8.39 7.53
C THR A 84 -1.70 -7.51 6.50
N GLY A 85 -2.31 -6.43 6.98
CA GLY A 85 -2.91 -5.39 6.18
C GLY A 85 -2.27 -4.03 6.46
N ASN A 86 -3.06 -2.96 6.35
CA ASN A 86 -2.54 -1.59 6.30
C ASN A 86 -1.52 -1.47 5.16
N THR A 87 -0.38 -0.80 5.39
CA THR A 87 0.61 -0.53 4.35
C THR A 87 -0.02 0.23 3.18
N GLY A 88 -0.96 1.14 3.51
CA GLY A 88 -1.66 2.01 2.59
C GLY A 88 -0.85 3.20 2.11
N VAL A 89 -1.49 4.05 1.33
CA VAL A 89 -1.07 5.44 1.15
C VAL A 89 -2.30 6.22 1.53
N TRP A 90 -2.34 6.83 2.71
CA TRP A 90 -3.51 7.55 3.23
C TRP A 90 -3.37 9.08 3.07
N THR A 91 -2.16 9.53 2.75
CA THR A 91 -1.80 10.94 2.55
C THR A 91 -1.84 11.33 1.06
N GLN A 92 -1.30 12.50 0.72
CA GLN A 92 -1.21 12.98 -0.65
C GLN A 92 -0.06 12.30 -1.40
N MET A 93 -0.36 11.83 -2.61
CA MET A 93 0.65 11.39 -3.57
C MET A 93 1.12 12.58 -4.43
N THR A 94 2.32 12.49 -4.99
CA THR A 94 2.83 13.48 -5.96
C THR A 94 3.16 12.78 -7.27
N VAL A 95 3.11 13.54 -8.38
CA VAL A 95 3.41 13.02 -9.72
C VAL A 95 4.35 13.96 -10.44
N ASP A 96 5.38 13.40 -11.06
CA ASP A 96 6.15 14.05 -12.12
C ASP A 96 5.52 13.71 -13.46
N ALA A 97 4.82 14.67 -14.05
CA ALA A 97 4.09 14.47 -15.31
C ALA A 97 5.01 14.40 -16.53
N GLU A 98 6.22 14.96 -16.46
CA GLU A 98 7.18 14.91 -17.56
C GLU A 98 7.83 13.53 -17.64
N LEU A 99 8.18 12.97 -16.47
CA LEU A 99 8.77 11.64 -16.38
C LEU A 99 7.74 10.50 -16.33
N GLY A 100 6.47 10.80 -16.08
CA GLY A 100 5.41 9.80 -15.93
C GLY A 100 5.52 8.99 -14.65
N ILE A 101 5.98 9.60 -13.55
CA ILE A 101 6.27 8.91 -12.28
C ILE A 101 5.32 9.37 -11.18
N ALA A 102 4.68 8.43 -10.48
CA ALA A 102 3.94 8.68 -9.25
C ALA A 102 4.76 8.27 -8.03
N TYR A 103 4.72 9.09 -6.98
CA TYR A 103 5.40 8.87 -5.72
C TYR A 103 4.40 8.56 -4.62
N LEU A 104 4.58 7.40 -4.00
CA LEU A 104 3.67 6.79 -3.03
C LEU A 104 4.35 6.77 -1.65
N PRO A 105 3.95 7.65 -0.71
CA PRO A 105 4.38 7.58 0.69
C PRO A 105 3.58 6.49 1.41
N VAL A 106 4.21 5.34 1.66
CA VAL A 106 3.55 4.13 2.16
C VAL A 106 3.57 4.07 3.69
N GLU A 107 2.41 3.78 4.25
CA GLU A 107 2.09 3.66 5.68
C GLU A 107 2.68 2.38 6.32
N ILE A 108 2.67 2.30 7.65
CA ILE A 108 3.06 1.15 8.48
C ILE A 108 2.10 -0.05 8.29
N PRO A 109 2.53 -1.32 8.53
CA PRO A 109 1.65 -2.47 8.50
C PRO A 109 0.82 -2.58 9.77
N THR A 110 -0.23 -3.42 9.73
CA THR A 110 -1.13 -3.66 10.87
C THR A 110 -0.37 -3.92 12.18
N GLY A 111 -0.77 -3.19 13.23
CA GLY A 111 -0.19 -3.32 14.56
C GLY A 111 0.97 -2.36 14.75
N ASP A 112 0.66 -1.08 14.82
CA ASP A 112 1.63 0.00 14.68
C ASP A 112 2.66 0.00 15.82
N TYR A 113 2.30 -0.53 16.99
CA TYR A 113 3.16 -0.64 18.16
C TYR A 113 3.62 -2.08 18.48
N TYR A 114 3.33 -3.06 17.61
CA TYR A 114 3.69 -4.47 17.81
C TYR A 114 4.03 -5.18 16.50
N GLY A 115 5.33 -5.44 16.28
CA GLY A 115 5.84 -6.15 15.10
C GLY A 115 5.99 -7.66 15.25
N GLY A 116 5.77 -8.24 16.44
CA GLY A 116 6.07 -9.66 16.71
C GLY A 116 5.24 -10.67 15.91
N HIS A 117 4.15 -10.24 15.26
CA HIS A 117 3.39 -11.07 14.32
C HIS A 117 3.83 -10.89 12.87
N ARG A 118 4.82 -10.07 12.56
CA ARG A 118 5.25 -9.79 11.19
C ARG A 118 6.78 -9.67 11.12
N PRO A 119 7.52 -10.75 11.42
CA PRO A 119 8.98 -10.73 11.33
C PRO A 119 9.47 -10.38 9.91
N GLY A 120 10.72 -9.90 9.85
CA GLY A 120 11.34 -9.37 8.63
C GLY A 120 11.15 -7.86 8.44
N ASP A 121 11.77 -7.32 7.39
CA ASP A 121 11.81 -5.87 7.14
C ASP A 121 10.45 -5.28 6.73
N ASN A 122 9.49 -6.12 6.31
CA ASN A 122 8.13 -5.75 5.92
C ASN A 122 8.07 -4.76 4.73
N LEU A 123 8.92 -4.92 3.71
CA LEU A 123 8.92 -4.04 2.53
C LEU A 123 7.59 -4.19 1.75
N PHE A 124 6.83 -3.13 1.41
CA PHE A 124 7.18 -1.70 1.24
C PHE A 124 6.69 -0.77 2.36
N ALA A 125 6.55 -1.24 3.59
CA ALA A 125 6.13 -0.37 4.69
C ALA A 125 7.11 0.77 4.96
N GLU A 126 6.60 1.90 5.46
CA GLU A 126 7.36 3.13 5.76
C GLU A 126 8.41 3.43 4.67
N SER A 127 7.95 3.44 3.42
CA SER A 127 8.77 3.62 2.24
C SER A 127 8.24 4.74 1.35
N LEU A 128 9.14 5.38 0.61
CA LEU A 128 8.77 6.13 -0.59
C LEU A 128 8.92 5.22 -1.80
N VAL A 129 7.82 4.92 -2.47
CA VAL A 129 7.82 4.08 -3.68
C VAL A 129 7.54 4.95 -4.91
N ALA A 130 8.35 4.78 -5.96
CA ALA A 130 8.12 5.39 -7.26
C ALA A 130 7.59 4.35 -8.25
N VAL A 131 6.46 4.65 -8.86
CA VAL A 131 5.83 3.80 -9.88
C VAL A 131 5.61 4.56 -11.18
N ASP A 132 5.60 3.85 -12.29
CA ASP A 132 5.13 4.37 -13.57
C ASP A 132 3.61 4.66 -13.47
N VAL A 133 3.19 5.87 -13.87
CA VAL A 133 1.81 6.35 -13.71
C VAL A 133 0.81 5.50 -14.49
N GLU A 134 1.18 5.00 -15.67
CA GLU A 134 0.24 4.34 -16.58
C GLU A 134 0.16 2.82 -16.32
N THR A 135 1.21 2.23 -15.79
CA THR A 135 1.32 0.77 -15.59
C THR A 135 1.33 0.34 -14.12
N GLY A 136 1.66 1.24 -13.20
CA GLY A 136 1.88 0.93 -11.79
C GLY A 136 3.15 0.12 -11.52
N GLU A 137 4.02 -0.08 -12.51
CA GLU A 137 5.28 -0.81 -12.36
C GLU A 137 6.23 -0.05 -11.43
N ARG A 138 6.85 -0.77 -10.49
CA ARG A 138 7.82 -0.19 -9.56
C ARG A 138 9.10 0.20 -10.29
N LEU A 139 9.40 1.49 -10.32
CA LEU A 139 10.65 2.02 -10.86
C LEU A 139 11.77 1.93 -9.82
N TRP A 140 11.51 2.42 -8.62
CA TRP A 140 12.43 2.37 -7.49
C TRP A 140 11.67 2.55 -6.17
N HIS A 141 12.34 2.33 -5.04
CA HIS A 141 11.81 2.65 -3.72
C HIS A 141 12.96 2.99 -2.77
N PHE A 142 12.63 3.63 -1.65
CA PHE A 142 13.52 3.80 -0.50
C PHE A 142 12.72 3.52 0.77
N GLN A 143 13.15 2.52 1.55
CA GLN A 143 12.53 2.16 2.82
C GLN A 143 13.21 2.94 3.96
N PHE A 144 12.46 3.78 4.65
CA PHE A 144 12.98 4.62 5.73
C PHE A 144 13.19 3.80 7.00
N VAL A 145 12.24 2.93 7.34
CA VAL A 145 12.27 2.11 8.54
C VAL A 145 12.04 0.66 8.17
N HIS A 146 12.98 -0.18 8.61
CA HIS A 146 12.92 -1.62 8.46
C HIS A 146 12.23 -2.17 9.70
N HIS A 147 11.22 -3.03 9.52
CA HIS A 147 10.40 -3.54 10.61
C HIS A 147 9.78 -2.44 11.49
N PRO A 148 8.92 -1.56 10.93
CA PRO A 148 8.39 -0.40 11.64
C PRO A 148 7.47 -0.80 12.80
N VAL A 149 7.60 -0.15 13.96
CA VAL A 149 6.84 -0.44 15.20
C VAL A 149 6.54 0.82 16.03
N TRP A 150 6.53 1.99 15.41
CA TRP A 150 6.42 3.27 16.13
C TRP A 150 5.33 4.22 15.62
N ASP A 151 4.52 3.84 14.63
CA ASP A 151 3.46 4.69 14.06
C ASP A 151 4.03 6.03 13.52
N TYR A 152 5.04 5.93 12.64
CA TYR A 152 5.81 7.05 12.09
C TYR A 152 5.51 7.35 10.61
N ASP A 153 4.25 7.13 10.25
CA ASP A 153 3.64 7.44 8.95
C ASP A 153 3.64 8.93 8.59
#